data_AF-A0AAE0B4R7-F1
#
_entry.id   AF-A0AAE0B4R7-F1
#
_cell.length_a   1.000
_cell.length_b   1.000
_cell.length_c   1.000
_cell.angle_alpha   90.00
_cell.angle_beta   90.00
_cell.angle_gamma   90.00
#
_symmetry.space_group_name_H-M   'P 1'
#
loop_
_entity.id
_entity.type
_entity.pdbx_description
1 polymer ?
#
loop_
_entity_poly.entity_id
_entity_poly.type
_entity_poly.pdbx_seq_one_letter_code
_entity_poly.pdbx_strand_id
1 'polypeptide(L)'
;MAGVIRIFFNSLFKSSNPSAQIIRKATVCVRSHLSEVQKDDLSSVFLTEEGKDAVFSLSPTKAPGLDDFQAIFFQKIWRIVGEEVSRLCLSILNGEGSIKHFNNTNVVLIPKVNNPTNLRDFRPISIYSVIYKVVTKAIAAGLKTSLPDIIYSFQSAFVPKAFSCLVSNFERGGRILGTRCARGGPLISHILFTDGNILFCKASSASGSRIRNILGIYERASGQQINL
;
A
#
# COMPACT_ATOMS: atom_id res chain seq x y z
N MET A 1 24.71 10.95 13.12
CA MET A 1 23.25 10.89 13.30
C MET A 1 22.50 10.38 12.05
N ALA A 2 22.77 10.90 10.85
CA ALA A 2 22.12 10.47 9.60
C ALA A 2 22.22 8.96 9.30
N GLY A 3 23.36 8.32 9.60
CA GLY A 3 23.53 6.87 9.39
C GLY A 3 22.60 6.00 10.24
N VAL A 4 22.40 6.35 11.52
CA VAL A 4 21.51 5.60 12.44
C VAL A 4 20.05 5.72 12.02
N ILE A 5 19.62 6.92 11.63
CA ILE A 5 18.27 7.19 11.10
C ILE A 5 18.02 6.36 9.84
N ARG A 6 18.98 6.38 8.90
CA ARG A 6 18.88 5.62 7.65
C ARG A 6 18.79 4.12 7.92
N ILE A 7 19.61 3.58 8.83
CA ILE A 7 19.57 2.15 9.19
C ILE A 7 18.20 1.81 9.80
N PHE A 8 17.72 2.62 10.75
CA PHE A 8 16.44 2.39 11.42
C PHE A 8 15.28 2.34 10.41
N PHE A 9 15.12 3.37 9.57
CA PHE A 9 14.02 3.41 8.61
C PHE A 9 14.20 2.41 7.46
N ASN A 10 15.43 2.15 7.01
CA ASN A 10 15.67 1.12 6.01
C ASN A 10 15.30 -0.26 6.55
N SER A 11 15.61 -0.56 7.81
CA SER A 11 15.16 -1.79 8.46
C SER A 11 13.64 -1.83 8.63
N LEU A 12 13.01 -0.71 9.00
CA LEU A 12 11.56 -0.64 9.22
C LEU A 12 10.76 -0.87 7.93
N PHE A 13 11.24 -0.37 6.79
CA PHE A 13 10.57 -0.47 5.49
C PHE A 13 11.10 -1.60 4.61
N LYS A 14 12.05 -2.42 5.10
CA LYS A 14 12.56 -3.58 4.37
C LYS A 14 11.48 -4.67 4.34
N SER A 15 11.22 -5.20 3.15
CA SER A 15 10.32 -6.34 2.99
C SER A 15 10.82 -7.55 3.78
N SER A 16 9.89 -8.26 4.43
CA SER A 16 10.13 -9.58 5.03
C SER A 16 10.31 -10.69 3.99
N ASN A 17 10.13 -10.37 2.70
CA ASN A 17 10.19 -11.27 1.55
C ASN A 17 9.30 -12.52 1.71
N PRO A 18 7.96 -12.34 1.85
CA PRO A 18 7.04 -13.44 2.10
C PRO A 18 7.04 -14.47 0.98
N SER A 19 6.98 -15.75 1.33
CA SER A 19 6.88 -16.82 0.32
C SER A 19 5.50 -16.84 -0.36
N ALA A 20 5.48 -17.23 -1.64
CA ALA A 20 4.24 -17.34 -2.41
C ALA A 20 3.19 -18.24 -1.74
N GLN A 21 3.63 -19.28 -1.03
CA GLN A 21 2.74 -20.17 -0.27
C GLN A 21 2.05 -19.45 0.89
N ILE A 22 2.78 -18.60 1.64
CA ILE A 22 2.21 -17.83 2.75
C ILE A 22 1.24 -16.77 2.23
N ILE A 23 1.60 -16.08 1.14
CA ILE A 23 0.72 -15.12 0.47
C ILE A 23 -0.58 -15.81 0.05
N ARG A 24 -0.50 -16.94 -0.66
CA ARG A 24 -1.66 -17.71 -1.11
C ARG A 24 -2.53 -18.17 0.07
N LYS A 25 -1.94 -18.57 1.19
CA LYS A 25 -2.70 -18.92 2.41
C LYS A 25 -3.48 -17.72 2.95
N ALA A 26 -2.88 -16.53 2.98
CA ALA A 26 -3.56 -15.32 3.45
C ALA A 26 -4.63 -14.80 2.47
N THR A 27 -4.47 -15.04 1.17
CA THR A 27 -5.36 -14.52 0.13
C THR A 27 -6.36 -15.53 -0.43
N VAL A 28 -6.40 -16.77 0.08
CA VAL A 28 -7.20 -17.87 -0.49
C VAL A 28 -8.71 -17.57 -0.63
N CYS A 29 -9.28 -16.74 0.26
CA CYS A 29 -10.69 -16.34 0.19
C CYS A 29 -10.87 -14.91 -0.36
N VAL A 30 -9.81 -14.24 -0.81
CA VAL A 30 -9.89 -12.96 -1.52
C VAL A 30 -10.36 -13.30 -2.94
N ARG A 31 -11.66 -13.11 -3.18
CA ARG A 31 -12.21 -13.27 -4.54
C ARG A 31 -11.56 -12.24 -5.48
N SER A 32 -11.14 -12.67 -6.66
CA SER A 32 -10.77 -11.77 -7.75
C SER A 32 -12.02 -11.04 -8.22
N HIS A 33 -12.00 -9.70 -8.19
CA HIS A 33 -13.12 -8.86 -8.62
C HIS A 33 -12.89 -8.21 -9.99
N LEU A 34 -11.76 -8.51 -10.66
CA LEU A 34 -11.45 -7.94 -11.96
C LEU A 34 -12.20 -8.69 -13.06
N SER A 35 -13.07 -7.98 -13.78
CA SER A 35 -13.63 -8.46 -15.05
C SER A 35 -12.52 -8.61 -16.10
N GLU A 36 -12.76 -9.38 -17.17
CA GLU A 36 -11.79 -9.47 -18.27
C GLU A 36 -11.48 -8.10 -18.86
N VAL A 37 -12.49 -7.24 -19.03
CA VAL A 37 -12.32 -5.86 -19.50
C VAL A 37 -11.37 -5.07 -18.59
N GLN A 38 -11.51 -5.18 -17.26
CA GLN A 38 -10.60 -4.49 -16.33
C GLN A 38 -9.18 -5.05 -16.38
N LYS A 39 -9.01 -6.36 -16.62
CA LYS A 39 -7.67 -6.94 -16.80
C LYS A 39 -7.02 -6.43 -18.07
N ASP A 40 -7.78 -6.35 -19.16
CA ASP A 40 -7.32 -5.83 -20.44
C ASP A 40 -6.96 -4.36 -20.32
N ASP A 41 -7.82 -3.54 -19.69
CA ASP A 41 -7.56 -2.12 -19.43
C ASP A 41 -6.30 -1.92 -18.58
N LEU A 42 -6.14 -2.67 -17.48
CA LEU A 42 -4.96 -2.58 -16.60
C LEU A 42 -3.67 -3.12 -17.25
N SER A 43 -3.79 -3.95 -18.28
CA SER A 43 -2.67 -4.49 -19.05
C SER A 43 -2.42 -3.72 -20.34
N SER A 44 -3.21 -2.69 -20.61
CA SER A 44 -3.06 -1.84 -21.78
C SER A 44 -1.78 -1.02 -21.71
N VAL A 45 -1.29 -0.60 -22.88
CA VAL A 45 -0.12 0.24 -22.98
C VAL A 45 -0.43 1.65 -22.50
N PHE A 46 0.49 2.24 -21.75
CA PHE A 46 0.36 3.64 -21.35
C PHE A 46 0.53 4.55 -22.55
N LEU A 47 -0.26 5.62 -22.59
CA LEU A 47 -0.28 6.63 -23.65
C LEU A 47 0.40 7.94 -23.22
N THR A 48 0.91 8.69 -24.20
CA THR A 48 1.60 9.97 -23.98
C THR A 48 0.78 10.95 -23.14
N GLU A 49 -0.52 11.05 -23.39
CA GLU A 49 -1.40 11.96 -22.66
C GLU A 49 -1.51 11.60 -21.17
N GLU A 50 -1.43 10.32 -20.79
CA GLU A 50 -1.48 9.92 -19.38
C GLU A 50 -0.24 10.43 -18.60
N GLY A 51 0.93 10.44 -19.25
CA GLY A 51 2.14 11.01 -18.68
C GLY A 51 2.03 12.53 -18.49
N LYS A 52 1.45 13.23 -19.47
CA LYS A 52 1.19 14.67 -19.41
C LYS A 52 0.17 15.00 -18.32
N ASP A 53 -0.97 14.32 -18.28
CA ASP A 53 -1.99 14.50 -17.25
C ASP A 53 -1.42 14.24 -15.85
N ALA A 54 -0.55 13.22 -15.72
CA ALA A 54 0.17 12.97 -14.49
C ALA A 54 1.08 14.16 -14.10
N VAL A 55 1.83 14.76 -15.02
CA VAL A 55 2.66 15.96 -14.77
C VAL A 55 1.81 17.16 -14.35
N PHE A 56 0.74 17.47 -15.09
CA PHE A 56 -0.09 18.66 -14.85
C PHE A 56 -0.98 18.54 -13.62
N SER A 57 -1.24 17.32 -13.16
CA SER A 57 -1.95 17.10 -11.90
C SER A 57 -1.04 17.16 -10.66
N LEU A 58 0.28 17.26 -10.79
CA LEU A 58 1.19 17.44 -9.65
C LEU A 58 1.07 18.87 -9.09
N SER A 59 1.14 18.97 -7.76
CA SER A 59 1.22 20.27 -7.08
C SER A 59 2.51 20.99 -7.52
N PRO A 60 2.44 22.22 -8.07
CA PRO A 60 3.56 22.84 -8.79
C PRO A 60 4.82 23.06 -7.95
N THR A 61 4.66 23.43 -6.67
CA THR A 61 5.72 23.95 -5.79
C THR A 61 6.11 23.00 -4.64
N LYS A 62 5.74 21.72 -4.72
CA LYS A 62 6.21 20.73 -3.73
C LYS A 62 7.73 20.58 -3.80
N ALA A 63 8.33 20.21 -2.66
CA ALA A 63 9.77 20.02 -2.54
C ALA A 63 10.33 19.11 -3.65
N PRO A 64 11.46 19.52 -4.28
CA PRO A 64 12.08 18.77 -5.36
C PRO A 64 12.81 17.53 -4.84
N GLY A 65 13.10 16.59 -5.74
CA GLY A 65 13.95 15.44 -5.42
C GLY A 65 15.42 15.84 -5.32
N LEU A 66 16.30 14.85 -5.37
CA LEU A 66 17.76 15.05 -5.44
C LEU A 66 18.23 15.77 -6.72
N ASP A 67 17.36 15.88 -7.71
CA ASP A 67 17.57 16.54 -8.99
C ASP A 67 17.21 18.04 -8.95
N ASP A 68 16.73 18.54 -7.80
CA ASP A 68 16.35 19.94 -7.56
C ASP A 68 15.26 20.51 -8.50
N PHE A 69 14.62 19.66 -9.32
CA PHE A 69 13.51 20.07 -10.17
C PHE A 69 12.16 19.98 -9.47
N GLN A 70 11.39 21.06 -9.55
CA GLN A 70 9.99 21.13 -9.12
C GLN A 70 9.04 20.83 -10.28
N ALA A 71 7.80 20.43 -9.99
CA ALA A 71 6.80 20.14 -11.03
C ALA A 71 6.50 21.37 -11.91
N ILE A 72 6.53 22.58 -11.34
CA ILE A 72 6.30 23.83 -12.07
C ILE A 72 7.27 24.06 -13.23
N PHE A 73 8.51 23.56 -13.14
CA PHE A 73 9.49 23.64 -14.22
C PHE A 73 8.97 22.93 -15.47
N PHE A 74 8.55 21.66 -15.30
CA PHE A 74 8.01 20.85 -16.38
C PHE A 74 6.69 21.40 -16.92
N GLN A 75 5.81 21.87 -16.04
CA GLN A 75 4.51 22.43 -16.43
C GLN A 75 4.65 23.70 -17.26
N LYS A 76 5.59 24.60 -16.90
CA LYS A 76 5.80 25.86 -17.64
C LYS A 76 6.58 25.67 -18.94
N ILE A 77 7.54 24.74 -18.97
CA ILE A 77 8.45 24.55 -20.11
C ILE A 77 8.06 23.31 -20.92
N TRP A 78 6.83 22.82 -20.78
CA TRP A 78 6.35 21.59 -21.42
C TRP A 78 6.55 21.56 -22.95
N ARG A 79 6.44 22.71 -23.61
CA ARG A 79 6.68 22.82 -25.07
C ARG A 79 8.10 22.40 -25.49
N ILE A 80 9.07 22.48 -24.58
CA ILE A 80 10.47 22.16 -24.86
C ILE A 80 10.83 20.76 -24.35
N VAL A 81 10.40 20.40 -23.13
CA VAL A 81 10.82 19.14 -22.48
C VAL A 81 9.76 18.03 -22.52
N GLY A 82 8.55 18.34 -22.97
CA GLY A 82 7.40 17.45 -22.84
C GLY A 82 7.53 16.16 -23.65
N GLU A 83 8.18 16.23 -24.81
CA GLU A 83 8.40 15.06 -25.66
C GLU A 83 9.36 14.06 -24.99
N GLU A 84 10.52 14.53 -24.52
CA GLU A 84 11.52 13.70 -23.85
C GLU A 84 11.00 13.14 -22.53
N VAL A 85 10.32 13.96 -21.73
CA VAL A 85 9.72 13.53 -20.47
C VAL A 85 8.68 12.45 -20.70
N SER A 86 7.81 12.62 -21.71
CA SER A 86 6.79 11.62 -22.03
C SER A 86 7.43 10.33 -22.51
N ARG A 87 8.41 10.40 -23.43
CA ARG A 87 9.14 9.23 -23.94
C ARG A 87 9.82 8.45 -22.82
N LEU A 88 10.46 9.16 -21.88
CA LEU A 88 11.09 8.56 -20.72
C LEU A 88 10.07 7.87 -19.80
N CYS A 89 8.96 8.54 -19.49
CA CYS A 89 7.92 7.97 -18.63
C CYS A 89 7.28 6.75 -19.27
N LEU A 90 6.96 6.81 -20.57
CA LEU A 90 6.40 5.68 -21.32
C LEU A 90 7.33 4.50 -21.41
N SER A 91 8.62 4.73 -21.67
CA SER A 91 9.62 3.65 -21.67
C SER A 91 9.60 2.92 -20.32
N ILE A 92 9.54 3.65 -19.21
CA ILE A 92 9.46 3.04 -17.87
C ILE A 92 8.12 2.31 -17.65
N LEU A 93 7.00 2.95 -17.98
CA LEU A 93 5.65 2.44 -17.74
C LEU A 93 5.34 1.18 -18.56
N ASN A 94 5.83 1.12 -19.80
CA ASN A 94 5.63 -0.01 -20.72
C ASN A 94 6.74 -1.07 -20.64
N GLY A 95 7.64 -0.97 -19.66
CA GLY A 95 8.60 -2.03 -19.32
C GLY A 95 9.93 -2.04 -20.11
N GLU A 96 10.16 -1.05 -20.97
CA GLU A 96 11.42 -0.91 -21.74
C GLU A 96 12.53 -0.22 -20.92
N GLY A 97 12.14 0.66 -20.01
CA GLY A 97 13.01 1.53 -19.23
C GLY A 97 13.11 1.13 -17.76
N SER A 98 14.01 1.79 -17.01
CA SER A 98 14.21 1.52 -15.58
C SER A 98 13.95 2.75 -14.72
N ILE A 99 13.08 2.61 -13.73
CA ILE A 99 12.81 3.64 -12.71
C ILE A 99 13.95 3.80 -11.69
N LYS A 100 14.94 2.88 -11.66
CA LYS A 100 15.96 2.82 -10.61
C LYS A 100 16.71 4.14 -10.41
N HIS A 101 17.06 4.83 -11.50
CA HIS A 101 17.75 6.12 -11.44
C HIS A 101 16.93 7.22 -10.74
N PHE A 102 15.61 7.13 -10.81
CA PHE A 102 14.66 8.10 -10.23
C PHE A 102 14.13 7.67 -8.86
N ASN A 103 14.41 6.44 -8.43
CA ASN A 103 14.01 5.88 -7.14
C ASN A 103 15.00 6.22 -6.00
N ASN A 104 15.93 7.14 -6.25
CA ASN A 104 16.79 7.69 -5.21
C ASN A 104 16.08 8.85 -4.52
N THR A 105 15.96 8.77 -3.19
CA THR A 105 15.19 9.72 -2.40
C THR A 105 15.96 10.18 -1.17
N ASN A 106 15.81 11.46 -0.83
CA ASN A 106 16.20 11.96 0.48
C ASN A 106 15.08 11.70 1.48
N VAL A 107 15.43 11.07 2.61
CA VAL A 107 14.53 10.94 3.74
C VAL A 107 14.71 12.16 4.63
N VAL A 108 13.68 13.01 4.66
CA VAL A 108 13.59 14.18 5.53
C VAL A 108 12.75 13.82 6.75
N LEU A 109 13.19 14.24 7.94
CA LEU A 109 12.45 14.00 9.17
C LEU A 109 11.63 15.23 9.54
N ILE A 110 10.31 15.06 9.68
CA ILE A 110 9.40 16.10 10.17
C ILE A 110 8.99 15.76 11.61
N PRO A 111 9.25 16.64 12.60
CA PRO A 111 8.80 16.45 13.97
C PRO A 111 7.27 16.30 14.07
N LYS A 112 6.80 15.36 14.89
CA LYS A 112 5.38 15.18 15.26
C LYS A 112 5.01 15.98 16.50
N VAL A 113 5.98 16.26 17.36
CA VAL A 113 5.82 16.90 18.67
C VAL A 113 6.87 17.99 18.85
N ASN A 114 6.60 18.91 19.78
CA ASN A 114 7.58 19.91 20.18
C ASN A 114 8.75 19.24 20.91
N ASN A 115 9.99 19.60 20.57
CA ASN A 115 11.23 19.05 21.15
C ASN A 115 11.33 17.51 21.08
N PRO A 116 11.42 16.92 19.87
CA PRO A 116 11.49 15.48 19.70
C PRO A 116 12.77 14.90 20.33
N THR A 117 12.63 13.83 21.12
CA THR A 117 13.75 13.17 21.81
C THR A 117 14.01 11.76 21.29
N ASN A 118 13.00 11.14 20.67
CA ASN A 118 13.06 9.78 20.13
C ASN A 118 12.84 9.76 18.61
N LEU A 119 13.38 8.77 17.89
CA LEU A 119 13.15 8.60 16.44
C LEU A 119 11.68 8.41 16.07
N ARG A 120 10.86 7.88 16.98
CA ARG A 120 9.41 7.71 16.81
C ARG A 120 8.66 9.04 16.77
N ASP A 121 9.27 10.09 17.33
CA ASP A 121 8.72 11.46 17.36
C ASP A 121 8.83 12.16 16.00
N PHE A 122 9.51 11.55 15.03
CA PHE A 122 9.62 12.06 13.67
C PHE A 122 8.74 11.26 12.70
N ARG A 123 8.20 11.94 11.69
CA ARG A 123 7.67 11.33 10.46
C ARG A 123 8.79 11.35 9.42
N PRO A 124 9.26 10.19 8.94
CA PRO A 124 10.11 10.16 7.76
C PRO A 124 9.25 10.53 6.53
N ILE A 125 9.76 11.43 5.70
CA ILE A 125 9.18 11.77 4.40
C ILE A 125 10.25 11.55 3.35
N SER A 126 9.98 10.66 2.40
CA SER A 126 10.80 10.45 1.23
C SER A 126 10.42 11.47 0.15
N ILE A 127 11.40 12.28 -0.28
CA ILE A 127 11.21 13.25 -1.36
C ILE A 127 11.79 12.68 -2.66
N TYR A 128 10.92 12.45 -3.64
CA TYR A 128 11.26 11.83 -4.92
C TYR A 128 11.36 12.86 -6.06
N SER A 129 12.07 12.50 -7.13
CA SER A 129 12.10 13.28 -8.38
C SER A 129 10.70 13.44 -8.99
N VAL A 130 10.53 14.45 -9.84
CA VAL A 130 9.27 14.65 -10.55
C VAL A 130 8.95 13.45 -11.44
N ILE A 131 9.93 12.90 -12.16
CA ILE A 131 9.74 11.73 -13.03
C ILE A 131 9.19 10.54 -12.24
N TYR A 132 9.74 10.25 -11.05
CA TYR A 132 9.22 9.19 -10.19
C TYR A 132 7.76 9.44 -9.77
N LYS A 133 7.45 10.69 -9.38
CA LYS A 133 6.09 11.09 -9.03
C LYS A 133 5.12 10.96 -10.21
N VAL A 134 5.55 11.26 -11.43
CA VAL A 134 4.75 11.12 -12.66
C VAL A 134 4.44 9.64 -12.93
N VAL A 135 5.47 8.79 -12.98
CA VAL A 135 5.31 7.34 -13.24
C VAL A 135 4.38 6.70 -12.21
N THR A 136 4.62 6.93 -10.92
CA THR A 136 3.76 6.36 -9.86
C THR A 136 2.33 6.90 -9.89
N LYS A 137 2.14 8.15 -10.33
CA LYS A 137 0.82 8.75 -10.46
C LYS A 137 0.04 8.22 -11.66
N ALA A 138 0.70 7.99 -12.79
CA ALA A 138 0.09 7.34 -13.95
C ALA A 138 -0.40 5.92 -13.60
N ILE A 139 0.44 5.13 -12.92
CA ILE A 139 0.06 3.80 -12.41
C ILE A 139 -1.15 3.91 -11.46
N ALA A 140 -1.11 4.86 -10.52
CA ALA A 140 -2.21 5.05 -9.57
C ALA A 140 -3.51 5.48 -10.27
N ALA A 141 -3.44 6.28 -11.33
CA ALA A 141 -4.59 6.69 -12.13
C ALA A 141 -5.22 5.49 -12.85
N GLY A 142 -4.40 4.62 -13.46
CA GLY A 142 -4.86 3.36 -14.06
C GLY A 142 -5.54 2.45 -13.04
N LEU A 143 -4.92 2.26 -11.86
CA LEU A 143 -5.53 1.45 -10.79
C LEU A 143 -6.84 2.06 -10.25
N LYS A 144 -6.97 3.39 -10.25
CA LYS A 144 -8.13 4.10 -9.70
C LYS A 144 -9.44 3.73 -10.41
N THR A 145 -9.40 3.37 -11.69
CA THR A 145 -10.61 3.00 -12.44
C THR A 145 -11.19 1.67 -11.96
N SER A 146 -10.34 0.69 -11.64
CA SER A 146 -10.77 -0.64 -11.18
C SER A 146 -10.92 -0.75 -9.66
N LEU A 147 -10.29 0.14 -8.89
CA LEU A 147 -10.32 0.07 -7.42
C LEU A 147 -11.74 0.01 -6.82
N PRO A 148 -12.75 0.80 -7.25
CA PRO A 148 -14.10 0.77 -6.68
C PRO A 148 -14.78 -0.60 -6.69
N ASP A 149 -14.51 -1.43 -7.71
CA ASP A 149 -15.09 -2.77 -7.82
C ASP A 149 -14.30 -3.82 -7.01
N ILE A 150 -13.04 -3.51 -6.69
CA ILE A 150 -12.13 -4.37 -5.94
C ILE A 150 -12.24 -4.14 -4.44
N ILE A 151 -12.37 -2.87 -4.02
CA ILE A 151 -12.44 -2.44 -2.63
C ILE A 151 -13.88 -2.55 -2.13
N TYR A 152 -14.06 -3.13 -0.94
CA TYR A 152 -15.38 -3.30 -0.36
C TYR A 152 -15.86 -1.99 0.28
N SER A 153 -17.17 -1.74 0.32
CA SER A 153 -17.75 -0.50 0.86
C SER A 153 -17.39 -0.21 2.31
N PHE A 154 -16.96 -1.22 3.07
CA PHE A 154 -16.53 -1.12 4.48
C PHE A 154 -15.02 -1.27 4.67
N GLN A 155 -14.23 -1.17 3.59
CA GLN A 155 -12.78 -1.14 3.69
C GLN A 155 -12.34 0.23 4.22
N SER A 156 -12.26 0.36 5.54
CA SER A 156 -11.55 1.47 6.19
C SER A 156 -10.07 1.39 5.83
N ALA A 157 -9.43 2.55 5.73
CA ALA A 157 -8.00 2.64 5.41
C ALA A 157 -7.18 1.68 6.29
N PHE A 158 -6.23 0.97 5.68
CA PHE A 158 -5.28 0.07 6.34
C PHE A 158 -5.81 -1.24 6.95
N VAL A 159 -7.06 -1.64 6.72
CA VAL A 159 -7.52 -3.02 7.02
C VAL A 159 -7.57 -3.84 5.73
N PRO A 160 -6.61 -4.77 5.49
CA PRO A 160 -6.60 -5.54 4.26
C PRO A 160 -7.72 -6.57 4.28
N LYS A 161 -8.50 -6.58 3.19
CA LYS A 161 -9.45 -7.65 2.80
C LYS A 161 -8.91 -9.05 3.12
N ALA A 162 -7.60 -9.26 2.98
CA ALA A 162 -6.90 -10.50 3.31
C ALA A 162 -7.06 -10.94 4.78
N PHE A 163 -7.05 -10.04 5.77
CA PHE A 163 -7.18 -10.42 7.18
C PHE A 163 -8.58 -10.94 7.50
N SER A 164 -9.63 -10.19 7.14
CA SER A 164 -11.03 -10.60 7.31
C SER A 164 -11.31 -11.90 6.55
N CYS A 165 -10.84 -11.99 5.30
CA CYS A 165 -10.88 -13.21 4.47
C CYS A 165 -10.25 -14.42 5.18
N LEU A 166 -9.08 -14.23 5.79
CA LEU A 166 -8.35 -15.28 6.50
C LEU A 166 -9.12 -15.74 7.75
N VAL A 167 -9.66 -14.81 8.54
CA VAL A 167 -10.49 -15.11 9.71
C VAL A 167 -11.74 -15.90 9.28
N SER A 168 -12.45 -15.44 8.24
CA SER A 168 -13.63 -16.13 7.70
C SER A 168 -13.31 -17.50 7.12
N ASN A 169 -12.12 -17.71 6.52
CA ASN A 169 -11.68 -19.04 6.07
C ASN A 169 -11.56 -20.01 7.24
N PHE A 170 -10.92 -19.57 8.32
CA PHE A 170 -10.77 -20.39 9.53
C PHE A 170 -12.11 -20.63 10.22
N GLU A 171 -13.03 -19.67 10.21
CA GLU A 171 -14.40 -19.84 10.72
C GLU A 171 -15.19 -20.88 9.90
N ARG A 172 -15.19 -20.77 8.57
CA ARG A 172 -15.83 -21.76 7.68
C ARG A 172 -15.25 -23.16 7.84
N GLY A 173 -13.95 -23.27 8.13
CA GLY A 173 -13.30 -24.54 8.42
C GLY A 173 -13.53 -25.07 9.84
N GLY A 174 -14.41 -24.45 10.64
CA GLY A 174 -14.70 -24.83 12.03
C GLY A 174 -13.52 -24.62 13.00
N ARG A 175 -12.47 -23.90 12.57
CA ARG A 175 -11.27 -23.66 13.37
C ARG A 175 -11.49 -22.51 14.35
N ILE A 176 -12.35 -21.55 14.05
CA ILE A 176 -12.79 -20.56 15.02
C ILE A 176 -14.31 -20.63 15.09
N LEU A 177 -14.86 -20.56 16.30
CA LEU A 177 -16.26 -20.24 16.48
C LEU A 177 -16.35 -18.79 16.92
N GLY A 178 -17.08 -17.98 16.15
CA GLY A 178 -17.51 -16.67 16.60
C GLY A 178 -18.36 -16.76 17.87
N THR A 179 -18.60 -15.61 18.48
CA THR A 179 -19.48 -15.52 19.65
C THR A 179 -20.81 -14.90 19.26
N ARG A 180 -21.88 -15.29 19.95
CA ARG A 180 -23.18 -14.68 19.76
C ARG A 180 -23.38 -13.58 20.81
N CYS A 181 -23.67 -12.36 20.37
CA CYS A 181 -23.83 -11.23 21.29
C CYS A 181 -25.24 -11.12 21.91
N ALA A 182 -26.24 -11.85 21.41
CA ALA A 182 -27.61 -11.85 21.95
C ALA A 182 -28.34 -13.18 21.64
N ARG A 183 -29.37 -13.57 22.40
CA ARG A 183 -30.21 -14.73 22.05
C ARG A 183 -30.85 -14.50 20.68
N GLY A 184 -30.58 -15.41 19.72
CA GLY A 184 -31.03 -15.29 18.33
C GLY A 184 -30.18 -14.42 17.41
N GLY A 185 -29.15 -13.74 17.92
CA GLY A 185 -28.25 -12.90 17.11
C GLY A 185 -27.30 -13.69 16.20
N PRO A 186 -26.66 -13.01 15.23
CA PRO A 186 -25.66 -13.63 14.36
C PRO A 186 -24.41 -14.04 15.17
N LEU A 187 -23.69 -15.05 14.66
CA LEU A 187 -22.34 -15.36 15.13
C LEU A 187 -21.39 -14.31 14.56
N ILE A 188 -20.64 -13.65 15.44
CA ILE A 188 -19.66 -12.63 15.06
C ILE A 188 -18.27 -13.17 15.43
N SER A 189 -17.36 -13.21 14.46
CA SER A 189 -15.95 -13.60 14.66
C SER A 189 -15.01 -12.41 14.71
N HIS A 190 -15.35 -11.28 14.08
CA HIS A 190 -14.54 -10.07 14.10
C HIS A 190 -15.35 -8.81 13.79
N ILE A 191 -14.90 -7.67 14.31
CA ILE A 191 -15.40 -6.32 13.98
C ILE A 191 -14.19 -5.47 13.56
N LEU A 192 -14.32 -4.71 12.49
CA LEU A 192 -13.27 -3.87 11.91
C LEU A 192 -13.57 -2.40 12.19
N PHE A 193 -12.58 -1.65 12.65
CA PHE A 193 -12.63 -0.20 12.85
C PHE A 193 -11.51 0.49 12.05
N THR A 194 -11.48 1.82 12.05
CA THR A 194 -10.39 2.61 11.44
C THR A 194 -9.05 2.39 12.13
N ASP A 195 -9.06 2.24 13.46
CA ASP A 195 -7.85 2.23 14.29
C ASP A 195 -7.57 0.87 14.94
N GLY A 196 -8.37 -0.16 14.65
CA GLY A 196 -8.18 -1.49 15.22
C GLY A 196 -9.20 -2.52 14.78
N ASN A 197 -8.96 -3.78 15.17
CA ASN A 197 -9.84 -4.91 14.91
C ASN A 197 -10.16 -5.61 16.23
N ILE A 198 -11.41 -5.97 16.47
CA ILE A 198 -11.82 -6.80 17.62
C ILE A 198 -12.10 -8.21 17.12
N LEU A 199 -11.47 -9.21 17.74
CA LEU A 199 -11.71 -10.63 17.44
C LEU A 199 -12.56 -11.27 18.53
N PHE A 200 -13.56 -12.04 18.12
CA PHE A 200 -14.47 -12.77 18.99
C PHE A 200 -14.22 -14.26 18.83
N CYS A 201 -13.98 -14.95 19.94
CA CYS A 201 -13.86 -16.40 19.96
C CYS A 201 -14.29 -16.97 21.31
N LYS A 202 -14.54 -18.28 21.36
CA LYS A 202 -14.73 -18.99 22.62
C LYS A 202 -13.47 -18.86 23.49
N ALA A 203 -13.62 -18.46 24.75
CA ALA A 203 -12.53 -18.39 25.72
C ALA A 203 -11.94 -19.78 26.01
N SER A 204 -10.93 -20.18 25.25
CA SER A 204 -10.18 -21.43 25.45
C SER A 204 -8.75 -21.28 24.97
N SER A 205 -7.82 -22.04 25.55
CA SER A 205 -6.42 -22.07 25.13
C SER A 205 -6.25 -22.50 23.68
N ALA A 206 -7.11 -23.41 23.21
CA ALA A 206 -7.17 -23.84 21.82
C ALA A 206 -7.56 -22.67 20.90
N SER A 207 -8.61 -21.91 21.22
CA SER A 207 -9.03 -20.74 20.44
C SER A 207 -7.92 -19.68 20.39
N GLY A 208 -7.28 -19.39 21.54
CA GLY A 208 -6.18 -18.43 21.60
C GLY A 208 -5.01 -18.84 20.71
N SER A 209 -4.65 -20.13 20.70
CA SER A 209 -3.60 -20.66 19.81
C SER A 209 -3.95 -20.53 18.33
N ARG A 210 -5.23 -20.70 17.99
CA ARG A 210 -5.73 -20.54 16.60
C ARG A 210 -5.74 -19.08 16.16
N ILE A 211 -6.14 -18.16 17.04
CA ILE A 211 -6.03 -16.70 16.77
C ILE A 211 -4.57 -16.32 16.55
N ARG A 212 -3.65 -16.74 17.44
CA ARG A 212 -2.21 -16.48 17.25
C ARG A 212 -1.69 -17.02 15.91
N ASN A 213 -2.17 -18.19 15.48
CA ASN A 213 -1.80 -18.73 14.18
C ASN A 213 -2.30 -17.85 13.01
N ILE A 214 -3.54 -17.38 13.05
CA ILE A 214 -4.10 -16.47 12.04
C ILE A 214 -3.30 -15.18 11.96
N LEU A 215 -3.03 -14.57 13.12
CA LEU A 215 -2.21 -13.37 13.23
C LEU A 215 -0.82 -13.61 12.64
N GLY A 216 -0.14 -14.69 13.03
CA GLY A 216 1.19 -15.01 12.49
C GLY A 216 1.20 -15.32 10.98
N ILE A 217 0.14 -15.93 10.42
CA ILE A 217 0.00 -16.09 8.97
C ILE A 217 -0.11 -14.72 8.30
N TYR A 218 -0.95 -13.84 8.84
CA TYR A 218 -1.16 -12.51 8.31
C TYR A 218 0.09 -11.62 8.43
N GLU A 219 0.78 -11.62 9.57
CA GLU A 219 2.04 -10.88 9.78
C GLU A 219 3.10 -11.31 8.76
N ARG A 220 3.30 -12.63 8.61
CA ARG A 220 4.26 -13.14 7.64
C ARG A 220 3.87 -12.78 6.22
N ALA A 221 2.59 -12.87 5.85
CA ALA A 221 2.14 -12.58 4.49
C ALA A 221 2.19 -11.09 4.13
N SER A 222 1.82 -10.22 5.07
CA SER A 222 1.73 -8.77 4.87
C SER A 222 3.04 -8.03 5.16
N GLY A 223 3.94 -8.63 5.96
CA GLY A 223 5.10 -7.96 6.52
C GLY A 223 4.77 -6.98 7.64
N GLN A 224 3.50 -6.86 8.04
CA GLN A 224 3.09 -6.02 9.17
C GLN A 224 3.39 -6.73 10.48
N GLN A 225 3.84 -5.97 11.49
CA GLN A 225 3.87 -6.42 12.87
C GLN A 225 2.52 -6.09 13.51
N ILE A 226 1.85 -7.08 14.10
CA ILE A 226 0.62 -6.88 14.83
C ILE A 226 0.98 -6.64 16.29
N ASN A 227 0.52 -5.51 16.83
CA ASN A 227 0.54 -5.27 18.27
C ASN A 227 -0.66 -6.00 18.89
N LEU A 228 -0.39 -6.91 19.83
CA LEU A 228 -1.36 -7.64 20.63
C LEU A 228 -1.57 -6.98 21.99
#